data_AF-A0A514ZZR7-F1
#
_entry.id   AF-A0A514ZZR7-F1
#
_cell.length_a   1.000
_cell.length_b   1.000
_cell.length_c   1.000
_cell.angle_alpha   90.00
_cell.angle_beta   90.00
_cell.angle_gamma   90.00
#
_symmetry.space_group_name_H-M   'P 1'
#
loop_
_entity.id
_entity.type
_entity.pdbx_description
1 polymer ?
#
loop_
_entity_poly.entity_id
_entity_poly.type
_entity_poly.pdbx_seq_one_letter_code
_entity_poly.pdbx_strand_id
1 'polypeptide(L)'
;MVYSREVRFEGTPPSIPIIIERVRQLTGIQANYLANQWLLANPVDTNDVFSLYQEGENSLLLLDEGKETVLLRATLYTLLELGGYYDDWPEETPNPNLTSN
;
A
#
# COMPACT_ATOMS: atom_id res chain seq x y z
N MET A 1 13.96 4.72 5.89
CA MET A 1 13.18 5.66 5.05
C MET A 1 11.77 5.12 5.01
N VAL A 2 10.78 5.96 5.32
CA VAL A 2 9.37 5.58 5.31
C VAL A 2 8.82 5.98 3.94
N TYR A 3 8.09 5.08 3.29
CA TYR A 3 7.39 5.34 2.04
C TYR A 3 5.89 5.35 2.29
N SER A 4 5.18 6.30 1.66
CA SER A 4 3.73 6.39 1.72
C SER A 4 3.13 6.32 0.32
N ARG A 5 2.01 5.60 0.20
CA ARG A 5 1.20 5.56 -1.02
C ARG A 5 -0.26 5.75 -0.64
N GLU A 6 -0.88 6.79 -1.18
CA GLU A 6 -2.31 7.04 -1.04
C GLU A 6 -3.02 6.49 -2.27
N VAL A 7 -3.85 5.47 -2.09
CA VAL A 7 -4.71 4.93 -3.15
C VAL A 7 -6.10 5.52 -2.99
N ARG A 8 -6.54 6.27 -4.00
CA ARG A 8 -7.84 6.94 -4.06
C ARG A 8 -8.85 6.13 -4.86
N PHE A 9 -10.13 6.36 -4.55
CA PHE A 9 -11.27 5.71 -5.19
C PHE A 9 -12.32 6.78 -5.54
N GLU A 10 -13.10 6.56 -6.60
CA GLU A 10 -14.23 7.43 -6.97
C GLU A 10 -15.39 7.39 -5.94
N GLY A 11 -15.37 6.42 -5.04
CA GLY A 11 -16.34 6.26 -3.97
C GLY A 11 -15.73 5.56 -2.75
N THR A 12 -16.57 4.90 -1.95
CA THR A 12 -16.11 4.21 -0.75
C THR A 12 -15.05 3.15 -1.08
N PRO A 13 -13.89 3.16 -0.42
CA PRO A 13 -12.84 2.19 -0.67
C PRO A 13 -13.28 0.78 -0.26
N PRO A 14 -12.69 -0.28 -0.85
CA PRO A 14 -12.93 -1.63 -0.40
C PRO A 14 -12.51 -1.81 1.06
N SER A 15 -13.29 -2.57 1.81
CA SER A 15 -12.99 -2.82 3.23
C SER A 15 -11.73 -3.70 3.36
N ILE A 16 -11.01 -3.52 4.47
CA ILE A 16 -9.80 -4.30 4.77
C ILE A 16 -10.01 -5.83 4.65
N PRO A 17 -11.11 -6.43 5.14
CA PRO A 17 -11.38 -7.85 4.93
C PRO A 17 -11.50 -8.26 3.46
N ILE A 18 -12.10 -7.43 2.60
CA ILE A 18 -12.21 -7.69 1.15
C ILE A 18 -10.83 -7.68 0.51
N ILE A 19 -9.99 -6.70 0.89
CA ILE A 19 -8.61 -6.57 0.40
C ILE A 19 -7.80 -7.82 0.77
N ILE A 20 -7.85 -8.25 2.03
CA ILE A 20 -7.13 -9.44 2.51
C ILE A 20 -7.57 -10.69 1.77
N GLU A 21 -8.88 -10.87 1.58
CA GLU A 21 -9.40 -12.02 0.87
C GLU A 21 -8.93 -12.05 -0.58
N ARG A 22 -8.88 -10.90 -1.26
CA ARG A 22 -8.40 -10.82 -2.64
C ARG A 22 -6.90 -11.06 -2.74
N VAL A 23 -6.10 -10.50 -1.83
CA VAL A 23 -4.66 -10.78 -1.71
C VAL A 23 -4.41 -12.29 -1.51
N ARG A 24 -5.19 -12.94 -0.65
CA ARG A 24 -5.12 -14.38 -0.42
C ARG A 24 -5.42 -15.18 -1.69
N GLN A 25 -6.44 -14.79 -2.44
CA GLN A 25 -6.79 -15.45 -3.71
C GLN A 25 -5.69 -15.31 -4.77
N LEU A 26 -5.02 -14.15 -4.83
CA LEU A 26 -3.98 -13.88 -5.82
C LEU A 26 -2.63 -14.53 -5.46
N THR A 27 -2.30 -14.62 -4.17
CA THR A 27 -0.93 -14.97 -3.72
C THR A 27 -0.86 -16.23 -2.85
N GLY A 28 -1.97 -16.66 -2.28
CA GLY A 28 -2.00 -17.69 -1.23
C GLY A 28 -1.61 -17.18 0.18
N ILE A 29 -1.19 -15.92 0.33
CA ILE A 29 -0.77 -15.37 1.62
C ILE A 29 -2.00 -15.15 2.52
N GLN A 30 -1.98 -15.73 3.72
CA GLN A 30 -3.00 -15.52 4.75
C GLN A 30 -2.61 -14.34 5.64
N ALA A 31 -2.70 -13.13 5.09
CA ALA A 31 -2.30 -11.92 5.81
C ALA A 31 -3.21 -11.67 7.03
N ASN A 32 -2.60 -11.25 8.13
CA ASN A 32 -3.31 -10.89 9.35
C ASN A 32 -3.35 -9.37 9.49
N TYR A 33 -4.54 -8.82 9.69
CA TYR A 33 -4.70 -7.40 9.97
C TYR A 33 -4.89 -7.15 11.47
N LEU A 34 -3.93 -6.44 12.05
CA LEU A 34 -3.92 -6.02 13.44
C LEU A 34 -4.59 -4.64 13.51
N ALA A 35 -5.91 -4.62 13.63
CA ALA A 35 -6.71 -3.39 13.55
C ALA A 35 -6.34 -2.31 14.60
N ASN A 36 -5.84 -2.72 15.77
CA ASN A 36 -5.37 -1.82 16.82
C ASN A 36 -4.03 -1.12 16.50
N GLN A 37 -3.32 -1.60 15.47
CA GLN A 37 -2.02 -1.09 15.04
C GLN A 37 -2.03 -0.64 13.58
N TRP A 38 -3.16 -0.83 12.87
CA TRP A 38 -3.29 -0.63 11.43
C TRP A 38 -2.22 -1.36 10.63
N LEU A 39 -1.81 -2.54 11.07
CA LEU A 39 -0.75 -3.32 10.45
C LEU A 39 -1.31 -4.52 9.69
N LEU A 40 -0.85 -4.71 8.47
CA LEU A 40 -1.06 -5.91 7.70
C LEU A 40 0.26 -6.70 7.66
N ALA A 41 0.24 -7.93 8.17
CA ALA A 41 1.43 -8.75 8.34
C ALA A 41 1.28 -10.12 7.68
N ASN A 42 2.32 -10.56 6.99
CA ASN A 42 2.46 -11.94 6.56
C ASN A 42 2.89 -12.81 7.76
N PRO A 43 2.12 -13.83 8.15
CA PRO A 43 2.49 -14.67 9.29
C PRO A 43 3.72 -15.56 9.04
N VAL A 44 4.15 -15.71 7.78
CA VAL A 44 5.27 -16.59 7.40
C VAL A 44 6.59 -15.80 7.27
N ASP A 45 6.53 -14.50 7.01
CA ASP A 45 7.71 -13.63 6.90
C ASP A 45 7.52 -12.37 7.76
N THR A 46 8.31 -12.27 8.83
CA THR A 46 8.22 -11.18 9.80
C THR A 46 8.66 -9.83 9.26
N ASN A 47 9.37 -9.79 8.13
CA ASN A 47 9.76 -8.54 7.47
C ASN A 47 8.72 -8.10 6.43
N ASP A 48 7.73 -8.95 6.12
CA ASP A 48 6.69 -8.69 5.15
C ASP A 48 5.45 -8.11 5.87
N VAL A 49 5.60 -6.86 6.29
CA VAL A 49 4.64 -6.12 7.11
C VAL A 49 4.62 -4.65 6.72
N PHE A 50 3.44 -4.05 6.67
CA PHE A 50 3.27 -2.62 6.40
C PHE A 50 1.97 -2.11 7.05
N SER A 51 1.83 -0.79 7.19
CA SER A 51 0.59 -0.19 7.70
C SER A 51 -0.41 0.05 6.59
N LEU A 52 -1.68 -0.25 6.86
CA LEU A 52 -2.80 -0.04 5.95
C LEU A 52 -3.98 0.54 6.74
N TYR A 53 -4.46 1.72 6.36
CA TYR A 53 -5.64 2.30 6.98
C TYR A 53 -6.38 3.23 6.02
N GLN A 54 -7.64 3.51 6.35
CA GLN A 54 -8.46 4.46 5.62
C GLN A 54 -8.08 5.89 6.01
N GLU A 55 -7.80 6.71 4.99
CA GLU A 55 -7.52 8.14 5.12
C GLU A 55 -8.72 8.87 4.49
N GLY A 56 -9.46 9.65 5.30
CA GLY A 56 -10.68 10.32 4.82
C GLY A 56 -11.78 9.36 4.32
N GLU A 57 -12.60 9.83 3.39
CA GLU A 57 -13.79 9.08 2.92
C GLU A 57 -13.50 8.12 1.77
N ASN A 58 -12.51 8.44 0.93
CA ASN A 58 -12.32 7.82 -0.38
C ASN A 58 -10.89 7.34 -0.65
N SER A 59 -10.03 7.25 0.37
CA SER A 59 -8.66 6.75 0.15
C SER A 59 -8.17 5.79 1.24
N LEU A 60 -7.20 4.97 0.84
CA LEU A 60 -6.45 4.08 1.70
C LEU A 60 -4.99 4.51 1.66
N LEU A 61 -4.38 4.66 2.83
CA LEU A 61 -2.97 4.95 2.96
C LEU A 61 -2.20 3.67 3.29
N LEU A 62 -1.14 3.43 2.53
CA LEU A 62 -0.17 2.37 2.76
C LEU A 62 1.14 3.02 3.22
N LEU A 63 1.66 2.61 4.37
CA LEU A 63 2.96 3.04 4.87
C LEU A 63 3.88 1.85 5.04
N ASP A 64 5.08 1.92 4.48
CA ASP A 64 6.09 0.88 4.57
C ASP A 64 7.45 1.44 4.99
N GLU A 65 8.22 0.64 5.71
CA GLU A 65 9.58 0.97 6.12
C GLU A 65 10.58 0.07 5.40
N GLY A 66 11.39 0.67 4.52
CA GLY A 66 12.47 -0.05 3.86
C GLY A 66 12.15 -0.47 2.43
N LYS A 67 12.24 -1.77 2.14
CA LYS A 67 12.08 -2.27 0.77
C LYS A 67 10.68 -2.81 0.58
N GLU A 68 10.10 -2.52 -0.58
CA GLU A 68 8.82 -3.08 -0.98
C GLU A 68 8.81 -4.61 -0.85
N THR A 69 7.82 -5.09 -0.11
CA THR A 69 7.65 -6.51 0.19
C THR A 69 6.64 -7.17 -0.75
N VAL A 70 6.57 -8.50 -0.72
CA VAL A 70 5.62 -9.25 -1.55
C VAL A 70 4.18 -8.92 -1.18
N LEU A 71 3.86 -8.84 0.12
CA LEU A 71 2.52 -8.48 0.58
C LEU A 71 2.16 -7.06 0.18
N LEU A 72 3.06 -6.08 0.36
CA LEU A 72 2.81 -4.68 -0.01
C LEU A 72 2.50 -4.56 -1.50
N ARG A 73 3.32 -5.20 -2.35
CA ARG A 73 3.10 -5.19 -3.80
C ARG A 73 1.78 -5.85 -4.18
N ALA A 74 1.47 -7.00 -3.58
CA ALA A 74 0.22 -7.71 -3.85
C ALA A 74 -1.01 -6.90 -3.40
N THR A 75 -0.93 -6.23 -2.26
CA THR A 75 -1.99 -5.34 -1.79
C THR A 75 -2.15 -4.15 -2.72
N LEU A 76 -1.08 -3.49 -3.15
CA LEU A 76 -1.18 -2.36 -4.08
C LEU A 76 -1.86 -2.79 -5.39
N TYR A 77 -1.42 -3.91 -5.97
CA TYR A 77 -2.05 -4.46 -7.17
C TYR A 77 -3.53 -4.78 -6.95
N THR A 78 -3.88 -5.34 -5.79
CA THR A 78 -5.27 -5.64 -5.41
C THR A 78 -6.11 -4.36 -5.36
N LEU A 79 -5.58 -3.28 -4.79
CA LEU A 79 -6.30 -2.01 -4.71
C LEU A 79 -6.54 -1.40 -6.09
N LEU A 80 -5.55 -1.50 -6.99
CA LEU A 80 -5.71 -1.08 -8.39
C LEU A 80 -6.77 -1.92 -9.12
N GLU A 81 -6.76 -3.24 -8.94
CA GLU A 81 -7.75 -4.14 -9.54
C GLU A 81 -9.17 -3.85 -9.04
N LEU A 82 -9.31 -3.38 -7.80
CA LEU A 82 -10.58 -2.97 -7.20
C LEU A 82 -11.01 -1.54 -7.57
N GLY A 83 -10.35 -0.92 -8.57
CA GLY A 83 -10.70 0.41 -9.08
C GLY A 83 -10.02 1.56 -8.36
N GLY A 84 -9.03 1.27 -7.52
CA GLY A 84 -8.18 2.29 -6.92
C GLY A 84 -7.20 2.87 -7.94
N TYR A 85 -6.78 4.09 -7.71
CA TYR A 85 -5.73 4.75 -8.48
C TYR A 85 -4.85 5.58 -7.55
N TYR A 86 -3.60 5.77 -7.93
CA TYR A 86 -2.70 6.67 -7.25
C TYR A 86 -1.86 7.39 -8.31
N ASP A 87 -1.51 8.64 -8.04
CA ASP A 87 -0.54 9.34 -8.88
C ASP A 87 0.84 8.73 -8.56
N ASP A 88 1.50 8.15 -9.56
CA ASP A 88 2.92 7.83 -9.45
C ASP A 88 3.63 9.11 -9.00
N TRP A 89 4.62 8.98 -8.09
CA TRP A 89 5.44 10.12 -7.73
C TRP A 89 5.90 10.82 -9.02
N PRO A 90 5.84 12.16 -9.12
CA PRO A 90 6.74 12.80 -10.05
C PRO A 90 8.12 12.30 -9.66
N GLU A 91 8.76 11.53 -10.55
CA GLU A 91 10.20 11.35 -10.49
C GLU A 91 10.74 12.75 -10.17
N GLU A 92 11.50 12.89 -9.07
CA GLU A 92 12.20 14.15 -8.84
C GLU A 92 13.01 14.41 -10.10
N THR A 93 12.47 15.24 -11.00
CA THR A 93 13.19 15.68 -12.18
C THR A 93 14.46 16.30 -11.62
N PRO A 94 15.65 15.79 -11.96
CA PRO A 94 16.88 16.35 -11.42
C PRO A 94 16.86 17.82 -11.77
N ASN A 95 16.84 18.67 -10.74
CA ASN A 95 16.73 20.11 -10.91
C ASN A 95 17.89 20.56 -11.83
N PRO A 96 17.63 21.01 -13.07
CA PRO A 96 18.70 21.37 -13.99
C PRO A 96 19.52 22.58 -13.48
N ASN A 97 19.01 23.29 -12.46
CA ASN A 97 19.67 24.44 -11.85
C ASN A 97 20.64 24.10 -10.71
N LEU A 98 20.91 22.82 -10.43
CA LEU A 98 21.98 22.42 -9.49
C LEU A 98 23.29 22.04 -10.19
N THR A 99 23.44 22.33 -11.49
CA THR A 99 24.76 22.40 -12.12
C THR A 99 25.27 23.84 -12.10
N SER A 100 25.84 24.28 -10.98
CA SER A 100 26.88 25.35 -10.91
C SER A 100 27.30 25.59 -9.46
N ASN A 101 28.38 24.93 -9.03
CA ASN A 101 29.66 25.55 -8.60
C ASN A 101 30.58 24.49 -7.98
#